data_AF-A0A0D7WVD6-F1
#
_entry.id   AF-A0A0D7WVD6-F1
#
_cell.length_a   1.000
_cell.length_b   1.000
_cell.length_c   1.000
_cell.angle_alpha   90.00
_cell.angle_beta   90.00
_cell.angle_gamma   90.00
#
_symmetry.space_group_name_H-M   'P 1'
#
loop_
_entity.id
_entity.type
_entity.pdbx_description
1 polymer ?
#
loop_
_entity_poly.entity_id
_entity_poly.type
_entity_poly.pdbx_seq_one_letter_code
_entity_poly.pdbx_strand_id
1 'polypeptide(L)'
;MLDKLKYLLYYLFPFFENYFYKKKMMKKIKDTDNKSIPLSYMDGYEKLSIVEMDKLHSKSFEYKKSLEDKAKTSLFSVSISITLIVSFIDLIFRIEYFRTLAMLLVVVAFTNLILAGKMAFDVIGNLNVFSDLFPSDFHLKKKDKKELLAYATESNVNYNIIRNNHVYLSYKSIMVSLVAIALVGILYMVGKGMSSSKPDIQTEVLLHMNTNSQQTLSSLNDIADNFEKISESFAETQKTLDQMKDVLNGFQTEYLSNQDDSIKENY
;
A
#
# COMPACT_ATOMS: atom_id res chain seq x y z
N MET A 1 15.25 27.75 -7.28
CA MET A 1 14.10 26.91 -6.88
C MET A 1 13.47 26.21 -8.08
N LEU A 2 13.28 26.92 -9.21
CA LEU A 2 12.73 26.37 -10.46
C LEU A 2 13.52 25.17 -11.03
N ASP A 3 14.86 25.22 -11.02
CA ASP A 3 15.66 24.14 -11.59
C ASP A 3 15.56 22.83 -10.80
N LYS A 4 15.53 22.93 -9.47
CA LYS A 4 15.34 21.76 -8.59
C LYS A 4 13.96 21.13 -8.79
N LEU A 5 12.92 21.95 -8.96
CA LEU A 5 11.57 21.47 -9.25
C LEU A 5 11.52 20.76 -10.61
N LYS A 6 12.20 21.30 -11.62
CA LYS A 6 12.30 20.70 -12.95
C LYS A 6 13.01 19.34 -12.92
N TYR A 7 14.12 19.24 -12.19
CA TYR A 7 14.82 17.96 -11.98
C TYR A 7 13.95 16.93 -11.26
N LEU A 8 13.22 17.34 -10.21
CA LEU A 8 12.29 16.47 -9.50
C LEU A 8 11.17 15.97 -10.43
N LEU A 9 10.62 16.87 -11.25
CA LEU A 9 9.56 16.54 -12.20
C LEU A 9 10.04 15.54 -13.25
N TYR A 10 11.23 15.70 -13.83
CA TYR A 10 11.80 14.74 -14.77
C TYR A 10 12.14 13.40 -14.13
N TYR A 11 12.50 13.41 -12.85
CA TYR A 11 12.76 12.18 -12.11
C TYR A 11 11.48 11.39 -11.86
N LEU A 12 10.42 12.07 -11.40
CA LEU A 12 9.10 11.47 -11.11
C LEU A 12 8.32 11.11 -12.39
N PHE A 13 8.59 11.81 -13.48
CA PHE A 13 7.86 11.73 -14.73
C PHE A 13 8.82 11.74 -15.93
N PRO A 14 9.53 10.62 -16.17
CA PRO A 14 10.60 10.55 -17.17
C PRO A 14 10.09 10.60 -18.62
N PHE A 15 8.77 10.63 -18.83
CA PHE A 15 8.14 10.67 -20.14
C PHE A 15 8.28 12.01 -20.89
N PHE A 16 8.44 13.12 -20.18
CA PHE A 16 8.50 14.44 -20.81
C PHE A 16 9.68 14.55 -21.77
N GLU A 17 10.85 14.05 -21.37
CA GLU A 17 12.04 14.04 -22.23
C GLU A 17 11.84 13.12 -23.44
N ASN A 18 11.20 11.96 -23.24
CA ASN A 18 10.97 10.98 -24.31
C ASN A 18 10.16 11.53 -25.46
N TYR A 19 9.16 12.38 -25.18
CA TYR A 19 8.33 12.95 -26.23
C TYR A 19 9.16 13.74 -27.25
N PHE A 20 10.09 14.57 -26.76
CA PHE A 20 11.00 15.34 -27.61
C PHE A 20 11.98 14.43 -28.37
N TYR A 21 12.58 13.45 -27.69
CA TYR A 21 13.48 12.49 -28.33
C TYR A 21 12.78 11.66 -29.41
N LYS A 22 11.57 11.16 -29.14
CA LYS A 22 10.74 10.43 -30.11
C LYS A 22 10.48 11.28 -31.36
N LYS A 23 10.08 12.54 -31.19
CA LYS A 23 9.82 13.45 -32.32
C LYS A 23 11.07 13.68 -33.16
N LYS A 24 12.22 13.92 -32.52
CA LYS A 24 13.50 14.11 -33.21
C LYS A 24 13.93 12.85 -33.98
N MET A 25 13.82 11.68 -33.36
CA MET A 25 14.17 10.40 -34.00
C MET A 25 13.21 10.03 -35.13
N MET A 26 11.91 10.29 -34.99
CA MET A 26 10.95 10.08 -36.08
C MET A 26 11.22 11.00 -37.27
N LYS A 27 11.66 12.24 -37.02
CA LYS A 27 12.13 13.11 -38.10
C LYS A 27 13.36 12.51 -38.78
N LYS A 28 14.36 12.06 -38.00
CA LYS A 28 15.57 11.40 -38.54
C LYS A 28 15.22 10.21 -39.43
N ILE A 29 14.28 9.35 -39.02
CA ILE A 29 13.82 8.20 -39.83
C ILE A 29 13.23 8.68 -41.16
N LYS A 30 12.30 9.64 -41.15
CA LYS A 30 11.73 10.20 -42.39
C LYS A 30 12.80 10.80 -43.30
N ASP A 31 13.75 11.52 -42.72
CA ASP A 31 14.83 12.15 -43.47
C ASP A 31 15.77 11.08 -44.09
N THR A 32 16.01 9.96 -43.38
CA THR A 32 16.73 8.78 -43.88
C THR A 32 15.97 8.08 -45.00
N ASP A 33 14.67 7.81 -44.82
CA ASP A 33 13.83 7.14 -45.82
C ASP A 33 13.73 7.97 -47.12
N ASN A 34 13.71 9.30 -47.00
CA ASN A 34 13.74 10.23 -48.13
C ASN A 34 15.15 10.45 -48.71
N LYS A 35 16.18 9.75 -48.20
CA LYS A 35 17.60 9.91 -48.59
C LYS A 35 18.12 11.34 -48.48
N SER A 36 17.55 12.13 -47.59
CA SER A 36 17.87 13.56 -47.41
C SER A 36 19.01 13.82 -46.43
N ILE A 37 19.44 12.79 -45.70
CA ILE A 37 20.58 12.82 -44.78
C ILE A 37 21.47 11.60 -45.01
N PRO A 38 22.79 11.71 -44.76
CA PRO A 38 23.69 10.57 -44.85
C PRO A 38 23.37 9.49 -43.80
N LEU A 39 23.70 8.25 -44.15
CA LEU A 39 23.63 7.12 -43.22
C LEU A 39 24.66 7.32 -42.09
N SER A 40 24.33 6.85 -40.89
CA SER A 40 25.20 7.01 -39.71
C SER A 40 25.68 5.66 -39.18
N TYR A 41 24.78 4.70 -39.04
CA TYR A 41 25.11 3.34 -38.63
C TYR A 41 25.62 2.52 -39.82
N MET A 42 25.01 2.68 -40.99
CA MET A 42 25.45 2.03 -42.25
C MET A 42 26.38 2.93 -43.08
N ASP A 43 27.17 3.80 -42.45
CA ASP A 43 28.17 4.59 -43.17
C ASP A 43 29.23 3.68 -43.80
N GLY A 44 29.62 3.96 -45.05
CA GLY A 44 30.56 3.15 -45.82
C GLY A 44 30.06 1.75 -46.21
N TYR A 45 28.74 1.52 -46.25
CA TYR A 45 28.13 0.22 -46.60
C TYR A 45 28.59 -0.35 -47.95
N GLU A 46 29.12 0.48 -48.86
CA GLU A 46 29.61 0.06 -50.17
C GLU A 46 30.77 -0.94 -50.05
N LYS A 47 31.58 -0.78 -49.00
CA LYS A 47 32.74 -1.64 -48.69
C LYS A 47 32.34 -2.99 -48.12
N LEU A 48 31.13 -3.10 -47.55
CA LEU A 48 30.64 -4.34 -46.96
C LEU A 48 30.19 -5.33 -48.04
N SER A 49 30.43 -6.62 -47.83
CA SER A 49 29.80 -7.68 -48.62
C SER A 49 28.29 -7.73 -48.36
N ILE A 50 27.53 -8.34 -49.28
CA ILE A 50 26.09 -8.53 -49.09
C ILE A 50 25.82 -9.39 -47.84
N VAL A 51 26.63 -10.43 -47.63
CA VAL A 51 26.50 -11.33 -46.46
C VAL A 51 26.67 -10.56 -45.15
N GLU A 52 27.63 -9.63 -45.09
CA GLU A 52 27.82 -8.79 -43.89
C GLU A 52 26.63 -7.86 -43.67
N MET A 53 26.05 -7.29 -44.72
CA MET A 53 24.85 -6.46 -44.57
C MET A 53 23.61 -7.26 -44.18
N ASP A 54 23.39 -8.44 -44.76
CA ASP A 54 22.30 -9.33 -44.34
C ASP A 54 22.44 -9.72 -42.87
N LYS A 55 23.67 -9.92 -42.39
CA LYS A 55 23.95 -10.17 -40.97
C LYS A 55 23.60 -8.97 -40.08
N LEU A 56 23.98 -7.75 -40.48
CA LEU A 56 23.64 -6.53 -39.73
C LEU A 56 22.13 -6.28 -39.73
N HIS A 57 21.48 -6.52 -40.86
CA HIS A 57 20.04 -6.41 -41.02
C HIS A 57 19.30 -7.42 -40.12
N SER A 58 19.70 -8.69 -40.16
CA SER A 58 19.14 -9.75 -39.31
C SER A 58 19.35 -9.46 -37.83
N LYS A 59 20.53 -8.94 -37.45
CA LYS A 59 20.80 -8.50 -36.07
C LYS A 59 19.83 -7.39 -35.63
N SER A 60 19.48 -6.47 -36.52
CA SER A 60 18.49 -5.42 -36.23
C SER A 60 17.08 -5.99 -35.97
N PHE A 61 16.72 -7.09 -36.66
CA PHE A 61 15.48 -7.82 -36.42
C PHE A 61 15.50 -8.56 -35.08
N GLU A 62 16.59 -9.22 -34.74
CA GLU A 62 16.77 -9.88 -33.44
C GLU A 62 16.66 -8.88 -32.28
N TYR A 63 17.26 -7.70 -32.41
CA TYR A 63 17.10 -6.62 -31.42
C TYR A 63 15.64 -6.17 -31.29
N LYS A 64 14.92 -6.02 -32.41
CA LYS A 64 13.49 -5.69 -32.39
C LYS A 64 12.72 -6.72 -31.56
N LYS A 65 12.92 -8.02 -31.82
CA LYS A 65 12.26 -9.11 -31.09
C LYS A 65 12.57 -9.06 -29.60
N SER A 66 13.84 -8.86 -29.23
CA SER A 66 14.24 -8.72 -27.82
C SER A 66 13.54 -7.54 -27.13
N LEU A 67 13.39 -6.41 -27.82
CA LEU A 67 12.69 -5.24 -27.28
C LEU A 67 11.18 -5.46 -27.15
N GLU A 68 10.57 -6.17 -28.09
CA GLU A 68 9.16 -6.58 -28.00
C GLU A 68 8.93 -7.51 -26.80
N ASP A 69 9.81 -8.48 -26.58
CA ASP A 69 9.70 -9.40 -25.44
C ASP A 69 9.87 -8.64 -24.11
N LYS A 70 10.82 -7.70 -24.03
CA LYS A 70 10.94 -6.81 -22.86
C LYS A 70 9.72 -5.91 -22.64
N ALA A 71 9.07 -5.46 -23.71
CA ALA A 71 7.83 -4.70 -23.61
C ALA A 71 6.68 -5.57 -23.07
N LYS A 72 6.56 -6.82 -23.53
CA LYS A 72 5.61 -7.80 -22.97
C LYS A 72 5.87 -8.05 -21.48
N THR A 73 7.13 -8.28 -21.09
CA THR A 73 7.50 -8.41 -19.67
C THR A 73 7.13 -7.16 -18.87
N SER A 74 7.35 -5.97 -19.42
CA SER A 74 6.94 -4.72 -18.76
C SER A 74 5.43 -4.66 -18.55
N LEU A 75 4.63 -5.12 -19.51
CA LEU A 75 3.17 -5.18 -19.38
C LEU A 75 2.74 -6.14 -18.26
N PHE A 76 3.39 -7.31 -18.14
CA PHE A 76 3.18 -8.20 -16.99
C PHE A 76 3.51 -7.54 -15.66
N SER A 77 4.63 -6.80 -15.58
CA SER A 77 5.01 -6.06 -14.37
C SER A 77 4.02 -4.93 -14.04
N VAL A 78 3.45 -4.25 -15.04
CA VAL A 78 2.37 -3.27 -14.84
C VAL A 78 1.16 -3.94 -14.21
N SER A 79 0.73 -5.09 -14.71
CA SER A 79 -0.41 -5.84 -14.15
C SER A 79 -0.18 -6.21 -12.67
N ILE A 80 0.99 -6.74 -12.32
CA ILE A 80 1.35 -7.06 -10.93
C ILE A 80 1.30 -5.80 -10.04
N SER A 81 1.84 -4.70 -10.55
CA SER A 81 1.87 -3.42 -9.82
C SER A 81 0.48 -2.84 -9.60
N ILE A 82 -0.43 -2.96 -10.59
CA ILE A 82 -1.83 -2.55 -10.44
C ILE A 82 -2.51 -3.37 -9.34
N THR A 83 -2.33 -4.69 -9.33
CA THR A 83 -2.87 -5.56 -8.28
C THR A 83 -2.38 -5.12 -6.90
N LEU A 84 -1.09 -4.81 -6.76
CA LEU A 84 -0.54 -4.27 -5.51
C LEU A 84 -1.20 -2.94 -5.12
N ILE A 85 -1.36 -1.98 -6.04
CA ILE A 85 -2.04 -0.70 -5.72
C ILE A 85 -3.44 -0.98 -5.19
N VAL A 86 -4.21 -1.81 -5.88
CA VAL A 86 -5.59 -2.13 -5.48
C VAL A 86 -5.64 -2.72 -4.07
N SER A 87 -4.73 -3.64 -3.73
CA SER A 87 -4.64 -4.19 -2.37
C SER A 87 -4.28 -3.14 -1.30
N PHE A 88 -3.58 -2.06 -1.68
CA PHE A 88 -3.17 -1.00 -0.76
C PHE A 88 -4.16 0.17 -0.67
N ILE A 89 -5.22 0.21 -1.49
CA ILE A 89 -6.22 1.30 -1.47
C ILE A 89 -6.89 1.40 -0.09
N ASP A 90 -7.28 0.28 0.49
CA ASP A 90 -7.92 0.24 1.82
C ASP A 90 -6.98 0.75 2.92
N LEU A 91 -5.68 0.57 2.74
CA LEU A 91 -4.67 1.03 3.69
C LEU A 91 -4.66 2.55 3.78
N ILE A 92 -4.83 3.25 2.65
CA ILE A 92 -4.83 4.73 2.58
C ILE A 92 -5.94 5.32 3.46
N PHE A 93 -7.12 4.69 3.47
CA PHE A 93 -8.25 5.17 4.26
C PHE A 93 -8.04 5.00 5.78
N ARG A 94 -7.17 4.08 6.19
CA ARG A 94 -6.81 3.82 7.58
C ARG A 94 -5.65 4.69 8.10
N ILE A 95 -5.02 5.46 7.21
CA ILE A 95 -3.94 6.39 7.57
C ILE A 95 -4.55 7.66 8.17
N GLU A 96 -4.41 7.85 9.48
CA GLU A 96 -4.82 9.09 10.17
C GLU A 96 -3.81 10.22 9.92
N TYR A 97 -2.52 9.94 10.07
CA TYR A 97 -1.42 10.90 9.87
C TYR A 97 -0.82 10.77 8.47
N PHE A 98 -0.55 11.89 7.79
CA PHE A 98 0.00 11.92 6.41
C PHE A 98 -0.94 11.42 5.30
N ARG A 99 -2.25 11.32 5.56
CA ARG A 99 -3.25 10.85 4.57
C ARG A 99 -3.16 11.57 3.22
N THR A 100 -3.01 12.90 3.23
CA THR A 100 -2.88 13.70 2.00
C THR A 100 -1.63 13.35 1.21
N LEU A 101 -0.50 13.13 1.89
CA LEU A 101 0.76 12.73 1.25
C LEU A 101 0.65 11.32 0.67
N ALA A 102 0.03 10.38 1.40
CA ALA A 102 -0.22 9.03 0.91
C ALA A 102 -1.12 9.03 -0.34
N MET A 103 -2.19 9.84 -0.36
CA MET A 103 -3.02 10.03 -1.55
C MET A 103 -2.21 10.55 -2.74
N LEU A 104 -1.34 11.55 -2.52
CA LEU A 104 -0.50 12.10 -3.59
C LEU A 104 0.46 11.04 -4.16
N LEU A 105 1.09 10.23 -3.30
CA LEU A 105 1.97 9.14 -3.73
C LEU A 105 1.23 8.09 -4.59
N VAL A 106 -0.03 7.79 -4.25
CA VAL A 106 -0.86 6.85 -5.01
C VAL A 106 -1.21 7.41 -6.38
N VAL A 107 -1.54 8.71 -6.46
CA VAL A 107 -1.75 9.39 -7.76
C VAL A 107 -0.48 9.33 -8.60
N VAL A 108 0.69 9.57 -8.02
CA VAL A 108 1.99 9.45 -8.72
C VAL A 108 2.23 8.02 -9.20
N ALA A 109 1.95 7.02 -8.36
CA ALA A 109 2.12 5.61 -8.69
C ALA A 109 1.22 5.20 -9.87
N PHE A 110 -0.07 5.52 -9.77
CA PHE A 110 -1.06 5.16 -10.79
C PHE A 110 -0.77 5.85 -12.13
N THR A 111 -0.43 7.13 -12.11
CA THR A 111 -0.05 7.88 -13.31
C THR A 111 1.16 7.24 -14.01
N ASN A 112 2.19 6.87 -13.24
CA ASN A 112 3.38 6.21 -13.79
C ASN A 112 3.08 4.83 -14.37
N LEU A 113 2.18 4.04 -13.78
CA LEU A 113 1.78 2.74 -14.33
C LEU A 113 1.00 2.86 -15.63
N ILE A 114 0.07 3.82 -15.75
CA ILE A 114 -0.63 4.09 -17.01
C ILE A 114 0.38 4.41 -18.12
N LEU A 115 1.35 5.27 -17.80
CA LEU A 115 2.37 5.68 -18.75
C LEU A 115 3.31 4.54 -19.13
N ALA A 116 3.70 3.70 -18.17
CA ALA A 116 4.47 2.49 -18.43
C ALA A 116 3.71 1.55 -19.39
N GLY A 117 2.45 1.25 -19.08
CA GLY A 117 1.58 0.43 -19.92
C GLY A 117 1.48 0.99 -21.33
N LYS A 118 1.21 2.30 -21.47
CA LYS A 118 1.17 2.98 -22.77
C LYS A 118 2.47 2.81 -23.56
N MET A 119 3.62 2.99 -22.94
CA MET A 119 4.92 2.85 -23.62
C MET A 119 5.18 1.40 -24.07
N ALA A 120 4.83 0.42 -23.24
CA ALA A 120 4.92 -0.99 -23.60
C ALA A 120 4.00 -1.33 -24.78
N PHE A 121 2.75 -0.86 -24.76
CA PHE A 121 1.82 -1.02 -25.87
C PHE A 121 2.30 -0.33 -27.15
N ASP A 122 2.87 0.88 -27.04
CA ASP A 122 3.47 1.57 -28.19
C ASP A 122 4.57 0.72 -28.83
N VAL A 123 5.41 0.02 -28.06
CA VAL A 123 6.46 -0.86 -28.61
C VAL A 123 5.89 -2.06 -29.37
N ILE A 124 4.84 -2.69 -28.83
CA ILE A 124 4.21 -3.89 -29.39
C ILE A 124 3.32 -3.56 -30.61
N GLY A 125 2.69 -2.38 -30.60
CA GLY A 125 1.78 -1.93 -31.65
C GLY A 125 2.41 -0.85 -32.55
N ASN A 126 2.28 0.40 -32.15
CA ASN A 126 2.57 1.58 -32.99
C ASN A 126 4.02 1.66 -33.51
N LEU A 127 4.97 1.16 -32.72
CA LEU A 127 6.39 1.13 -33.07
C LEU A 127 6.81 -0.24 -33.59
N ASN A 128 5.91 -1.18 -33.85
CA ASN A 128 6.23 -2.51 -34.38
C ASN A 128 6.41 -2.51 -35.90
N VAL A 129 7.28 -1.61 -36.38
CA VAL A 129 7.61 -1.42 -37.80
C VAL A 129 8.94 -2.09 -38.13
N PHE A 130 9.04 -2.78 -39.26
CA PHE A 130 10.33 -3.30 -39.72
C PHE A 130 10.41 -3.08 -41.22
N SER A 131 11.46 -2.40 -41.65
CA SER A 131 11.75 -2.17 -43.07
C SER A 131 12.51 -3.38 -43.58
N ASP A 132 11.97 -4.06 -44.57
CA ASP A 132 12.56 -5.24 -45.19
C ASP A 132 12.56 -5.08 -46.71
N LEU A 133 13.34 -5.90 -47.41
CA LEU A 133 13.34 -5.96 -48.87
C LEU A 133 12.07 -6.67 -49.36
N PHE A 134 11.43 -6.12 -50.39
CA PHE A 134 10.33 -6.81 -51.05
C PHE A 134 10.87 -7.94 -51.93
N PRO A 135 10.06 -9.00 -52.20
CA PRO A 135 10.45 -10.07 -53.13
C PRO A 135 10.96 -9.57 -54.49
N SER A 136 10.41 -8.47 -55.00
CA SER A 136 10.86 -7.81 -56.23
C SER A 136 12.32 -7.32 -56.17
N ASP A 137 12.78 -6.93 -54.98
CA ASP A 137 14.08 -6.30 -54.78
C ASP A 137 15.24 -7.31 -54.80
N PHE A 138 14.92 -8.61 -54.69
CA PHE A 138 15.91 -9.68 -54.78
C PHE A 138 16.51 -9.83 -56.18
N HIS A 139 15.81 -9.34 -57.21
CA HIS A 139 16.27 -9.37 -58.60
C HIS A 139 17.08 -8.12 -58.99
N LEU A 140 17.24 -7.15 -58.09
CA LEU A 140 18.00 -5.94 -58.36
C LEU A 140 19.49 -6.23 -58.53
N LYS A 141 20.17 -5.33 -59.24
CA LYS A 141 21.63 -5.37 -59.36
C LYS A 141 22.26 -5.28 -57.97
N LYS A 142 23.42 -5.92 -57.81
CA LYS A 142 24.15 -5.99 -56.54
C LYS A 142 24.24 -4.64 -55.84
N LYS A 143 24.62 -3.58 -56.55
CA LYS A 143 24.78 -2.22 -56.01
C LYS A 143 23.47 -1.65 -55.44
N ASP A 144 22.38 -1.77 -56.20
CA ASP A 144 21.08 -1.21 -55.82
C ASP A 144 20.49 -1.97 -54.63
N LYS A 145 20.65 -3.30 -54.62
CA LYS A 145 20.28 -4.14 -53.47
C LYS A 145 21.05 -3.76 -52.20
N LYS A 146 22.37 -3.52 -52.33
CA LYS A 146 23.20 -3.09 -51.20
C LYS A 146 22.70 -1.77 -50.61
N GLU A 147 22.37 -0.81 -51.46
CA GLU A 147 21.86 0.50 -51.05
C GLU A 147 20.52 0.36 -50.31
N LEU A 148 19.54 -0.34 -50.89
CA LEU A 148 18.25 -0.55 -50.23
C LEU A 148 18.39 -1.21 -48.86
N LEU A 149 19.23 -2.25 -48.77
CA LEU A 149 19.48 -2.96 -47.53
C LEU A 149 20.16 -2.06 -46.47
N ALA A 150 21.06 -1.16 -46.89
CA ALA A 150 21.69 -0.19 -46.01
C ALA A 150 20.67 0.80 -45.42
N TYR A 151 19.81 1.39 -46.26
CA TYR A 151 18.74 2.29 -45.79
C TYR A 151 17.74 1.57 -44.89
N ALA A 152 17.28 0.38 -45.28
CA ALA A 152 16.36 -0.41 -44.45
C ALA A 152 16.96 -0.72 -43.07
N THR A 153 18.25 -1.09 -43.03
CA THR A 153 18.96 -1.38 -41.77
C THR A 153 19.13 -0.13 -40.91
N GLU A 154 19.51 1.01 -41.50
CA GLU A 154 19.61 2.29 -40.78
C GLU A 154 18.25 2.68 -40.16
N SER A 155 17.16 2.60 -40.92
CA SER A 155 15.82 2.90 -40.42
C SER A 155 15.41 1.93 -39.31
N ASN A 156 15.69 0.63 -39.44
CA ASN A 156 15.44 -0.37 -38.40
C ASN A 156 16.22 -0.08 -37.11
N VAL A 157 17.49 0.30 -37.22
CA VAL A 157 18.31 0.69 -36.06
C VAL A 157 17.75 1.94 -35.39
N ASN A 158 17.36 2.96 -36.16
CA ASN A 158 16.75 4.17 -35.61
C ASN A 158 15.41 3.88 -34.90
N TYR A 159 14.57 3.01 -35.47
CA TYR A 159 13.36 2.54 -34.79
C TYR A 159 13.67 1.74 -33.51
N ASN A 160 14.70 0.89 -33.52
CA ASN A 160 15.13 0.15 -32.33
C ASN A 160 15.60 1.07 -31.20
N ILE A 161 16.24 2.20 -31.51
CA ILE A 161 16.58 3.22 -30.51
C ILE A 161 15.31 3.78 -29.85
N ILE A 162 14.28 4.10 -30.65
CA ILE A 162 13.00 4.60 -30.11
C ILE A 162 12.33 3.55 -29.21
N ARG A 163 12.29 2.28 -29.66
CA ARG A 163 11.75 1.16 -28.89
C ARG A 163 12.49 0.98 -27.57
N ASN A 164 13.82 0.97 -27.61
CA ASN A 164 14.66 0.82 -26.43
C ASN A 164 14.39 1.92 -25.40
N ASN A 165 14.24 3.17 -25.85
CA ASN A 165 13.86 4.27 -24.96
C ASN A 165 12.49 4.05 -24.32
N HIS A 166 11.49 3.60 -25.07
CA HIS A 166 10.15 3.31 -24.51
C HIS A 166 10.18 2.16 -23.51
N VAL A 167 10.90 1.07 -23.80
CA VAL A 167 11.09 -0.05 -22.86
C VAL A 167 11.77 0.42 -21.58
N TYR A 168 12.87 1.16 -21.70
CA TYR A 168 13.61 1.70 -20.56
C TYR A 168 12.75 2.62 -19.68
N LEU A 169 11.98 3.51 -20.30
CA LEU A 169 11.13 4.45 -19.57
C LEU A 169 9.90 3.78 -18.96
N SER A 170 9.35 2.77 -19.62
CA SER A 170 8.32 1.91 -19.03
C SER A 170 8.83 1.27 -17.75
N TYR A 171 10.01 0.65 -17.81
CA TYR A 171 10.66 0.08 -16.62
C TYR A 171 10.89 1.11 -15.51
N LYS A 172 11.44 2.30 -15.85
CA LYS A 172 11.68 3.36 -14.86
C LYS A 172 10.37 3.84 -14.20
N SER A 173 9.30 3.97 -14.97
CA SER A 173 7.98 4.39 -14.47
C SER A 173 7.38 3.33 -13.54
N ILE A 174 7.53 2.04 -13.86
CA ILE A 174 7.16 0.94 -12.95
C ILE A 174 7.94 1.05 -11.63
N MET A 175 9.26 1.25 -11.68
CA MET A 175 10.08 1.39 -10.47
C MET A 175 9.63 2.58 -9.60
N VAL A 176 9.38 3.74 -10.21
CA VAL A 176 8.87 4.92 -9.48
C VAL A 176 7.53 4.59 -8.81
N SER A 177 6.63 3.88 -9.49
CA SER A 177 5.34 3.50 -8.91
C SER A 177 5.47 2.54 -7.74
N LEU A 178 6.36 1.54 -7.83
CA LEU A 178 6.60 0.57 -6.76
C LEU A 178 7.23 1.24 -5.53
N VAL A 179 8.18 2.16 -5.74
CA VAL A 179 8.76 2.95 -4.66
C VAL A 179 7.70 3.82 -3.99
N ALA A 180 6.83 4.47 -4.76
CA ALA A 180 5.74 5.27 -4.20
C ALA A 180 4.77 4.44 -3.34
N ILE A 181 4.41 3.22 -3.79
CA ILE A 181 3.56 2.29 -3.01
C ILE A 181 4.29 1.84 -1.74
N ALA A 182 5.57 1.50 -1.83
CA ALA A 182 6.36 1.12 -0.66
C ALA A 182 6.40 2.24 0.39
N LEU A 183 6.53 3.50 -0.05
CA LEU A 183 6.47 4.66 0.82
C LEU A 183 5.10 4.82 1.49
N VAL A 184 3.99 4.53 0.78
CA VAL A 184 2.65 4.51 1.39
C VAL A 184 2.55 3.48 2.51
N GLY A 185 3.10 2.27 2.29
CA GLY A 185 3.17 1.24 3.33
C GLY A 185 3.98 1.68 4.56
N ILE A 186 5.11 2.37 4.35
CA ILE A 186 5.92 2.93 5.44
C ILE A 186 5.14 4.01 6.18
N LEU A 187 4.49 4.94 5.47
CA LEU A 187 3.67 5.99 6.08
C LEU A 187 2.55 5.41 6.93
N TYR A 188 1.92 4.32 6.48
CA TYR A 188 0.92 3.61 7.28
C TYR A 188 1.51 3.05 8.57
N MET A 189 2.65 2.36 8.52
CA MET A 189 3.29 1.80 9.71
C MET A 189 3.70 2.88 10.71
N VAL A 190 4.28 3.97 10.22
CA VAL A 190 4.67 5.12 11.05
C VAL A 190 3.42 5.81 11.63
N GLY A 191 2.40 6.07 10.80
CA GLY A 191 1.15 6.68 11.24
C GLY A 191 0.44 5.86 12.31
N LYS A 192 0.44 4.53 12.19
CA LYS A 192 -0.11 3.62 13.22
C LYS A 192 0.71 3.68 14.52
N GLY A 193 2.04 3.76 14.44
CA GLY A 193 2.91 3.90 15.61
C GLY A 193 2.78 5.26 16.32
N MET A 194 2.38 6.31 15.59
CA MET A 194 2.14 7.65 16.13
C MET A 194 0.71 7.85 16.65
N SER A 195 -0.25 7.03 16.22
CA SER A 195 -1.61 7.07 16.77
C SER A 195 -1.52 6.62 18.23
N SER A 196 -1.63 7.59 19.15
CA SER A 196 -1.80 7.32 20.57
C SER A 196 -2.94 6.35 20.69
N SER A 197 -2.68 5.16 21.23
CA SER A 197 -3.66 4.10 21.39
C SER A 197 -4.89 4.64 22.11
N LYS A 198 -5.87 5.13 21.36
CA LYS A 198 -7.23 5.18 21.87
C LYS A 198 -7.57 3.72 22.07
N PRO A 199 -7.82 3.27 23.32
CA PRO A 199 -8.22 1.90 23.55
C PRO A 199 -9.40 1.63 22.62
N ASP A 200 -9.34 0.50 21.93
CA ASP A 200 -10.44 0.05 21.10
C ASP A 200 -11.73 0.10 21.94
N ILE A 201 -12.87 0.42 21.35
CA ILE A 201 -14.14 0.58 22.09
C ILE A 201 -14.40 -0.65 22.95
N GLN A 202 -13.98 -1.83 22.48
CA GLN A 202 -14.05 -3.08 23.24
C GLN A 202 -13.19 -3.07 24.51
N THR A 203 -11.99 -2.49 24.48
CA THR A 203 -11.11 -2.35 25.63
C THR A 203 -11.66 -1.35 26.65
N GLU A 204 -12.25 -0.24 26.18
CA GLU A 204 -12.88 0.75 27.05
C GLU A 204 -14.12 0.17 27.76
N VAL A 205 -14.95 -0.60 27.04
CA VAL A 205 -16.09 -1.31 27.62
C VAL A 205 -15.63 -2.35 28.65
N LEU A 206 -14.58 -3.12 28.38
CA LEU A 206 -14.02 -4.11 29.32
C LEU A 206 -13.49 -3.45 30.60
N LEU A 207 -12.86 -2.28 30.45
CA LEU A 207 -12.31 -1.53 31.58
C LEU A 207 -13.42 -0.97 32.45
N HIS A 208 -14.48 -0.40 31.86
CA HIS A 208 -15.67 0.04 32.58
C HIS A 208 -16.40 -1.12 33.28
N MET A 209 -16.55 -2.28 32.64
CA MET A 209 -17.15 -3.46 33.26
C MET A 209 -16.33 -3.95 34.46
N ASN A 210 -15.00 -3.94 34.36
CA ASN A 210 -14.12 -4.34 35.45
C ASN A 210 -14.18 -3.35 36.63
N THR A 211 -14.16 -2.04 36.37
CA THR A 211 -14.29 -1.02 37.41
C THR A 211 -15.65 -1.10 38.12
N ASN A 212 -16.74 -1.27 37.38
CA ASN A 212 -18.07 -1.43 37.97
C ASN A 212 -18.17 -2.72 38.80
N SER A 213 -17.52 -3.81 38.36
CA SER A 213 -17.48 -5.07 39.10
C SER A 213 -16.72 -4.92 40.42
N GLN A 214 -15.58 -4.21 40.40
CA GLN A 214 -14.80 -3.93 41.61
C GLN A 214 -15.56 -3.04 42.60
N GLN A 215 -16.25 -2.00 42.11
CA GLN A 215 -17.10 -1.15 42.95
C GLN A 215 -18.29 -1.93 43.56
N THR A 216 -18.87 -2.86 42.80
CA THR A 216 -19.94 -3.72 43.33
C THR A 216 -19.40 -4.63 44.43
N LEU A 217 -18.19 -5.17 44.25
CA LEU A 217 -17.53 -6.02 45.25
C LEU A 217 -17.21 -5.26 46.54
N SER A 218 -16.73 -4.02 46.45
CA SER A 218 -16.50 -3.20 47.65
C SER A 218 -17.79 -2.90 48.39
N SER A 219 -18.86 -2.54 47.68
CA SER A 219 -20.16 -2.30 48.30
C SER A 219 -20.75 -3.55 48.97
N LEU A 220 -20.51 -4.75 48.40
CA LEU A 220 -20.93 -6.01 49.01
C LEU A 220 -20.15 -6.32 50.30
N ASN A 221 -18.86 -5.99 50.35
CA ASN A 221 -18.07 -6.12 51.57
C ASN A 221 -18.56 -5.15 52.66
N ASP A 222 -18.85 -3.89 52.31
CA ASP A 222 -19.41 -2.92 53.25
C ASP A 222 -20.78 -3.37 53.80
N ILE A 223 -21.61 -4.02 52.97
CA ILE A 223 -22.88 -4.62 53.39
C ILE A 223 -22.63 -5.79 54.35
N ALA A 224 -21.66 -6.66 54.07
CA ALA A 224 -21.32 -7.78 54.93
C ALA A 224 -20.86 -7.31 56.33
N ASP A 225 -19.99 -6.30 56.38
CA ASP A 225 -19.52 -5.70 57.64
C ASP A 225 -20.67 -5.07 58.44
N ASN A 226 -21.64 -4.46 57.75
CA ASN A 226 -22.83 -3.91 58.41
C ASN A 226 -23.77 -5.00 58.94
N PHE A 227 -23.91 -6.14 58.23
CA PHE A 227 -24.65 -7.29 58.73
C PHE A 227 -24.02 -7.89 59.99
N GLU A 228 -22.69 -7.94 60.06
CA GLU A 228 -21.97 -8.39 61.25
C GLU A 228 -22.28 -7.49 62.46
N LYS A 229 -22.19 -6.17 62.30
CA LYS A 229 -22.55 -5.19 63.35
C LYS A 229 -24.01 -5.30 63.80
N ILE A 230 -24.93 -5.52 62.86
CA ILE A 230 -26.35 -5.74 63.16
C ILE A 230 -26.52 -7.01 64.00
N SER A 231 -25.83 -8.10 63.63
CA SER A 231 -25.85 -9.37 64.37
C SER A 231 -25.35 -9.21 65.81
N GLU A 232 -24.25 -8.48 66.01
CA GLU A 232 -23.72 -8.16 67.35
C GLU A 232 -24.73 -7.36 68.18
N SER A 233 -25.37 -6.35 67.57
CA SER A 233 -26.40 -5.55 68.25
C SER A 233 -27.64 -6.37 68.63
N PHE A 234 -28.04 -7.33 67.79
CA PHE A 234 -29.10 -8.28 68.12
C PHE A 234 -28.72 -9.18 69.31
N ALA A 235 -27.48 -9.68 69.35
CA ALA A 235 -27.00 -10.49 70.46
C ALA A 235 -27.00 -9.71 71.79
N GLU A 236 -26.59 -8.43 71.75
CA GLU A 236 -26.64 -7.55 72.92
C GLU A 236 -28.08 -7.28 73.38
N THR A 237 -28.98 -6.98 72.42
CA THR A 237 -30.41 -6.77 72.72
C THR A 237 -31.05 -8.00 73.34
N GLN A 238 -30.72 -9.19 72.85
CA GLN A 238 -31.22 -10.46 73.39
C GLN A 238 -30.75 -10.67 74.84
N LYS A 239 -29.48 -10.34 75.13
CA LYS A 239 -28.95 -10.41 76.49
C LYS A 239 -29.67 -9.44 77.44
N THR A 240 -29.98 -8.22 76.99
CA THR A 240 -30.78 -7.26 77.77
C THR A 240 -32.19 -7.78 78.02
N LEU A 241 -32.81 -8.41 77.02
CA LEU A 241 -34.13 -9.02 77.15
C LEU A 241 -34.14 -10.14 78.22
N ASP A 242 -33.12 -11.00 78.22
CA ASP A 242 -33.01 -12.09 79.19
C ASP A 242 -32.78 -11.55 80.61
N GLN A 243 -31.97 -10.50 80.76
CA GLN A 243 -31.83 -9.79 82.04
C GLN A 243 -33.15 -9.19 82.52
N MET A 244 -33.95 -8.59 81.62
CA MET A 244 -35.27 -8.05 81.97
C MET A 244 -36.23 -9.15 82.42
N LYS A 245 -36.21 -10.33 81.76
CA LYS A 245 -37.02 -11.48 82.19
C LYS A 245 -36.62 -11.97 83.59
N ASP A 246 -35.32 -12.03 83.88
CA ASP A 246 -34.83 -12.43 85.20
C ASP A 246 -35.30 -11.46 86.29
N VAL A 247 -35.22 -10.15 86.04
CA VAL A 247 -35.75 -9.12 86.94
C VAL A 247 -37.26 -9.28 87.15
N LEU A 248 -38.01 -9.53 86.07
CA LEU A 248 -39.47 -9.70 86.13
C LEU A 248 -39.85 -10.94 86.95
N ASN A 249 -39.14 -12.06 86.76
CA ASN A 249 -39.31 -13.28 87.54
C ASN A 249 -38.95 -13.06 89.02
N GLY A 250 -37.93 -12.25 89.31
CA GLY A 250 -37.59 -11.81 90.67
C GLY A 250 -38.74 -11.09 91.35
N PHE A 251 -39.32 -10.07 90.70
CA PHE A 251 -40.49 -9.36 91.22
C PHE A 251 -41.70 -10.28 91.42
N GLN A 252 -41.94 -11.22 90.49
CA GLN A 252 -43.03 -12.17 90.60
C GLN A 252 -42.84 -13.12 91.80
N THR A 253 -41.61 -13.56 92.06
CA THR A 253 -41.28 -14.43 93.19
C THR A 253 -41.42 -13.71 94.53
N GLU A 254 -40.95 -12.46 94.61
CA GLU A 254 -41.06 -11.60 95.79
C GLU A 254 -42.53 -11.21 96.09
N TYR A 255 -43.32 -10.93 95.05
CA TYR A 255 -44.75 -10.69 95.21
C TYR A 255 -45.49 -11.92 95.77
N LEU A 256 -45.16 -13.12 95.26
CA LEU A 256 -45.76 -14.37 95.74
C LEU A 256 -45.32 -14.75 97.16
N SER A 257 -44.06 -14.50 97.57
CA SER A 257 -43.62 -14.76 98.95
C SER A 257 -44.27 -13.80 99.96
N ASN A 258 -44.42 -12.53 99.59
CA ASN A 258 -45.09 -11.53 100.44
C ASN A 258 -46.60 -11.82 100.59
N GLN A 259 -47.22 -12.49 99.62
CA GLN A 259 -48.61 -12.96 99.74
C GLN A 259 -48.73 -14.14 100.72
N ASP A 260 -47.74 -15.05 100.75
CA ASP A 260 -47.73 -16.25 101.60
C ASP A 260 -47.43 -15.92 103.07
N ASP A 261 -46.57 -14.93 103.35
CA ASP A 261 -46.31 -14.45 104.71
C ASP A 261 -47.51 -13.72 105.33
N SER A 262 -48.33 -13.03 104.52
CA SER A 262 -49.58 -12.39 104.97
C SER A 262 -50.68 -13.39 105.38
N ILE A 263 -50.58 -14.65 104.94
CA ILE A 263 -51.49 -15.73 105.29
C ILE A 263 -51.05 -16.43 106.59
N LYS A 264 -49.74 -16.45 106.90
CA LYS A 264 -49.21 -17.04 108.15
C LYS A 264 -49.35 -16.16 109.39
N GLU A 265 -49.50 -14.84 109.25
CA GLU A 265 -49.80 -13.96 110.39
C GLU A 265 -51.28 -13.98 110.84
N ASN A 266 -52.14 -14.74 110.16
CA ASN A 266 -53.58 -14.85 110.49
C ASN A 266 -54.03 -16.24 111.01
N TYR A 267 -53.10 -17.08 111.47
CA TYR A 267 -53.42 -18.33 112.20
C TYR A 267 -52.60 -18.50 113.48
#